data_AF-A0A2E9SWE9-F1
#
_entry.id   AF-A0A2E9SWE9-F1
#
_cell.length_a   1.000
_cell.length_b   1.000
_cell.length_c   1.000
_cell.angle_alpha   90.00
_cell.angle_beta   90.00
_cell.angle_gamma   90.00
#
_symmetry.space_group_name_H-M   'P 1'
#
loop_
_entity.id
_entity.type
_entity.pdbx_description
1 polymer ?
#
loop_
_entity_poly.entity_id
_entity_poly.type
_entity_poly.pdbx_seq_one_letter_code
_entity_poly.pdbx_strand_id
1 'polypeptide(L)'
;MPFRIPVICSVFEQSLRKQMNSSHLDFIFRFGIVCVFFVNGVSKLQNIDGVMGWMESYGFPGAFIFPAIAIELIAPLLILFGIERRFSCLSLMAFCALSALIFHSDFDSAVQITAFLKNIALMSGIYFLMTKKQKPQDAEWDHNRTEKLD
;
A
#
# COMPACT_ATOMS: atom_id res chain seq x y z
N MET A 1 -10.39 -20.48 -40.74
CA MET A 1 -9.53 -19.34 -41.09
C MET A 1 -9.20 -18.59 -39.82
N PRO A 2 -7.94 -18.50 -39.35
CA PRO A 2 -7.66 -17.78 -38.12
C PRO A 2 -7.55 -16.27 -38.39
N PHE A 3 -8.25 -15.51 -37.56
CA PHE A 3 -8.32 -14.05 -37.56
C PHE A 3 -6.95 -13.48 -37.15
N ARG A 4 -6.22 -12.83 -38.07
CA ARG A 4 -4.96 -12.11 -37.75
C ARG A 4 -5.30 -10.80 -37.04
N ILE A 5 -5.07 -10.73 -35.73
CA ILE A 5 -5.11 -9.47 -34.97
C ILE A 5 -3.95 -8.59 -35.47
N PRO A 6 -4.17 -7.30 -35.80
CA PRO A 6 -3.14 -6.45 -36.38
C PRO A 6 -2.03 -6.11 -35.37
N VAL A 7 -0.77 -6.16 -35.84
CA VAL A 7 0.48 -5.85 -35.11
C VAL A 7 0.47 -4.47 -34.42
N ILE A 8 -0.37 -3.54 -34.89
CA ILE A 8 -0.55 -2.22 -34.28
C ILE A 8 -1.14 -2.32 -32.86
N CYS A 9 -1.98 -3.33 -32.60
CA CYS A 9 -2.57 -3.55 -31.28
C CYS A 9 -1.51 -3.97 -30.24
N SER A 10 -0.54 -4.80 -30.63
CA SER A 10 0.54 -5.25 -29.73
C SER A 10 1.61 -4.19 -29.48
N VAL A 11 1.90 -3.31 -30.45
CA VAL A 11 2.82 -2.17 -30.27
C VAL A 11 2.20 -1.10 -29.37
N PHE A 12 0.89 -0.85 -29.49
CA PHE A 12 0.15 0.05 -28.60
C PHE A 12 0.10 -0.50 -27.17
N GLU A 13 -0.17 -1.80 -26.99
CA GLU A 13 -0.07 -2.45 -25.68
C GLU A 13 1.36 -2.45 -25.10
N GLN A 14 2.39 -2.60 -25.93
CA GLN A 14 3.79 -2.50 -25.50
C GLN A 14 4.16 -1.06 -25.10
N SER A 15 3.65 -0.04 -25.78
CA SER A 15 3.86 1.37 -25.41
C SER A 15 3.16 1.72 -24.10
N LEU A 16 1.97 1.17 -23.84
CA LEU A 16 1.29 1.30 -22.53
C LEU A 16 2.08 0.60 -21.41
N ARG A 17 2.72 -0.55 -21.66
CA ARG A 17 3.62 -1.22 -20.69
C ARG A 17 4.91 -0.45 -20.41
N LYS A 18 5.40 0.35 -21.36
CA LYS A 18 6.71 1.01 -21.30
C LYS A 18 6.70 2.36 -20.55
N GLN A 19 5.51 2.89 -20.25
CA GLN A 19 5.29 4.26 -19.76
C GLN A 19 5.04 4.40 -18.23
N MET A 20 5.63 3.53 -17.40
CA MET A 20 5.80 3.85 -15.97
C MET A 20 7.22 3.53 -15.49
N ASN A 21 8.20 4.14 -16.13
CA ASN A 21 9.61 4.10 -15.72
C ASN A 21 9.97 5.44 -15.05
N SER A 22 9.43 5.69 -13.86
CA SER A 22 9.90 6.79 -13.02
C SER A 22 10.08 6.25 -11.62
N SER A 23 11.29 5.76 -11.30
CA SER A 23 11.66 5.24 -9.98
C SER A 23 11.28 6.20 -8.84
N HIS A 24 11.28 7.51 -9.13
CA HIS A 24 10.81 8.56 -8.23
C HIS A 24 9.33 8.46 -7.87
N LEU A 25 8.44 8.16 -8.83
CA LEU A 25 7.00 8.02 -8.55
C LEU A 25 6.74 6.82 -7.63
N ASP A 26 7.47 5.72 -7.82
CA ASP A 26 7.34 4.54 -6.97
C ASP A 26 7.79 4.81 -5.54
N PHE A 27 8.86 5.59 -5.39
CA PHE A 27 9.33 6.03 -4.08
C PHE A 27 8.32 6.95 -3.39
N ILE A 28 7.83 7.98 -4.09
CA ILE A 28 6.82 8.92 -3.58
C ILE A 28 5.56 8.16 -3.15
N PHE A 29 5.12 7.20 -3.96
CA PHE A 29 3.94 6.39 -3.67
C PHE A 29 4.10 5.58 -2.37
N ARG A 30 5.24 4.88 -2.20
CA ARG A 30 5.53 4.13 -0.97
C ARG A 30 5.70 5.04 0.23
N PHE A 31 6.36 6.17 0.05
CA PHE A 31 6.53 7.16 1.11
C PHE A 31 5.18 7.70 1.59
N GLY A 32 4.25 7.98 0.67
CA GLY A 32 2.87 8.37 1.01
C GLY A 32 2.14 7.31 1.83
N ILE A 33 2.25 6.03 1.45
CA ILE A 33 1.72 4.91 2.24
C ILE A 33 2.31 4.93 3.66
N VAL A 34 3.64 5.05 3.78
CA VAL A 34 4.31 5.08 5.08
C VAL A 34 3.79 6.21 5.96
N CYS A 35 3.72 7.43 5.44
CA CYS A 35 3.24 8.58 6.21
C CYS A 35 1.85 8.35 6.77
N VAL A 36 0.91 7.85 5.96
CA VAL A 36 -0.48 7.68 6.38
C VAL A 36 -0.59 6.62 7.48
N PHE A 37 0.03 5.46 7.31
CA PHE A 37 -0.05 4.38 8.31
C PHE A 37 0.77 4.68 9.56
N PHE A 38 1.95 5.29 9.42
CA PHE A 38 2.81 5.61 10.55
C PHE A 38 2.16 6.65 11.47
N VAL A 39 1.56 7.71 10.90
CA VAL A 39 0.79 8.69 11.69
C VAL A 39 -0.42 8.03 12.36
N ASN A 40 -1.11 7.11 11.66
CA ASN A 40 -2.25 6.38 12.23
C ASN A 40 -1.82 5.47 13.41
N GLY A 41 -0.70 4.76 13.25
CA GLY A 41 -0.17 3.85 14.27
C GLY A 41 0.36 4.59 15.50
N VAL A 42 1.07 5.70 15.31
CA VAL A 42 1.51 6.57 16.43
C VAL A 42 0.31 7.16 17.16
N SER A 43 -0.71 7.63 16.44
CA SER A 43 -1.94 8.14 17.06
C SER A 43 -2.64 7.08 17.92
N LYS A 44 -2.63 5.80 17.49
CA LYS A 44 -3.16 4.69 18.29
C LYS A 44 -2.32 4.39 19.52
N LEU A 45 -0.99 4.47 19.43
CA LEU A 45 -0.10 4.32 20.59
C LEU A 45 -0.33 5.38 21.67
N GLN A 46 -0.67 6.60 21.25
CA GLN A 46 -0.94 7.69 22.19
C GLN A 46 -2.31 7.59 22.86
N ASN A 47 -3.24 6.81 22.31
CA ASN A 47 -4.61 6.68 22.81
C ASN A 47 -5.08 5.21 22.80
N ILE A 48 -4.30 4.34 23.43
CA ILE A 48 -4.60 2.90 23.48
C ILE A 48 -5.95 2.66 24.15
N ASP A 49 -6.15 3.20 25.35
CA ASP A 49 -7.37 2.97 26.13
C ASP A 49 -8.63 3.47 25.41
N GLY A 50 -8.55 4.66 24.77
CA GLY A 50 -9.68 5.21 24.03
C GLY A 50 -10.01 4.40 22.78
N VAL A 51 -9.01 3.91 22.05
CA VAL A 51 -9.22 3.06 20.86
C VAL A 51 -9.70 1.66 21.27
N MET A 52 -9.23 1.11 22.38
CA MET A 52 -9.72 -0.15 22.92
C MET A 52 -11.20 -0.07 23.29
N GLY A 53 -11.61 0.94 24.06
CA GLY A 53 -13.03 1.13 24.41
C GLY A 53 -13.90 1.39 23.17
N TRP A 54 -13.36 2.10 22.18
CA TRP A 54 -14.04 2.27 20.90
C TRP A 54 -14.20 0.95 20.14
N MET A 55 -13.16 0.11 20.04
CA MET A 55 -13.26 -1.23 19.42
C MET A 55 -14.31 -2.11 20.11
N GLU A 56 -14.33 -2.10 21.44
CA GLU A 56 -15.28 -2.88 22.24
C GLU A 56 -16.72 -2.41 22.03
N SER A 57 -16.94 -1.12 21.75
CA SER A 57 -18.28 -0.59 21.40
C SER A 57 -18.85 -1.18 20.10
N TYR A 58 -18.00 -1.67 19.20
CA TYR A 58 -18.40 -2.42 17.99
C TYR A 58 -18.49 -3.95 18.23
N GLY A 59 -18.31 -4.40 19.48
CA GLY A 59 -18.25 -5.83 19.81
C GLY A 59 -16.96 -6.53 19.34
N PHE A 60 -15.93 -5.75 18.98
CA PHE A 60 -14.63 -6.29 18.57
C PHE A 60 -13.65 -6.28 19.75
N PRO A 61 -12.90 -7.35 20.03
CA PRO A 61 -12.04 -7.40 21.22
C PRO A 61 -10.95 -6.32 21.18
N GLY A 62 -10.85 -5.49 22.22
CA GLY A 62 -9.88 -4.38 22.30
C GLY A 62 -8.42 -4.83 22.21
N ALA A 63 -8.10 -6.07 22.61
CA ALA A 63 -6.75 -6.64 22.52
C ALA A 63 -6.17 -6.67 21.08
N PHE A 64 -7.02 -6.60 20.05
CA PHE A 64 -6.57 -6.50 18.66
C PHE A 64 -5.92 -5.16 18.30
N ILE A 65 -5.93 -4.17 19.20
CA ILE A 65 -5.20 -2.92 18.99
C ILE A 65 -3.68 -3.15 18.87
N PHE A 66 -3.11 -4.09 19.63
CA PHE A 66 -1.67 -4.37 19.60
C PHE A 66 -1.20 -4.93 18.25
N PRO A 67 -1.83 -5.97 17.67
CA PRO A 67 -1.48 -6.42 16.32
C PRO A 67 -1.81 -5.37 15.26
N ALA A 68 -2.87 -4.55 15.43
CA ALA A 68 -3.17 -3.45 14.51
C ALA A 68 -2.02 -2.43 14.46
N ILE A 69 -1.54 -1.97 15.62
CA ILE A 69 -0.40 -1.04 15.72
C ILE A 69 0.85 -1.67 15.11
N ALA A 70 1.14 -2.94 15.41
CA ALA A 70 2.30 -3.63 14.84
C ALA A 70 2.24 -3.67 13.30
N ILE A 71 1.08 -3.96 12.71
CA ILE A 71 0.89 -3.94 11.26
C ILE A 71 1.09 -2.53 10.70
N GLU A 72 0.46 -1.52 11.32
CA GLU A 72 0.52 -0.13 10.86
C GLU A 72 1.91 0.51 10.96
N LEU A 73 2.78 0.02 11.85
CA LEU A 73 4.14 0.54 11.96
C LEU A 73 5.14 -0.28 11.16
N ILE A 74 5.05 -1.61 11.18
CA ILE A 74 6.07 -2.48 10.58
C ILE A 74 5.81 -2.70 9.08
N ALA A 75 4.59 -3.01 8.68
CA ALA A 75 4.28 -3.32 7.28
C ALA A 75 4.58 -2.17 6.29
N PRO A 76 4.26 -0.89 6.58
CA PRO A 76 4.62 0.18 5.65
C PRO A 76 6.12 0.40 5.55
N LEU A 77 6.87 0.23 6.64
CA LEU A 77 8.35 0.32 6.61
C LEU A 77 8.93 -0.79 5.72
N LEU A 78 8.42 -2.02 5.84
CA LEU A 78 8.81 -3.12 4.95
C LEU A 78 8.50 -2.80 3.48
N ILE A 79 7.35 -2.17 3.19
CA ILE A 79 7.02 -1.69 1.84
C ILE A 79 8.03 -0.66 1.34
N LEU A 80 8.45 0.28 2.19
CA LEU A 80 9.41 1.33 1.84
C LEU A 80 10.76 0.74 1.41
N PHE A 81 11.32 -0.15 2.24
CA PHE A 81 12.60 -0.81 2.00
C PHE A 81 12.51 -1.94 0.97
N GLY A 82 11.31 -2.35 0.57
CA GLY A 82 11.11 -3.39 -0.43
C GLY A 82 11.26 -4.82 0.08
N ILE A 83 11.42 -5.01 1.40
CA ILE A 83 11.58 -6.30 2.07
C ILE A 83 10.19 -6.95 2.20
N GLU A 84 10.04 -8.23 1.80
CA GLU A 84 8.80 -9.01 1.97
C GLU A 84 7.49 -8.31 1.50
N ARG A 85 7.58 -7.47 0.47
CA ARG A 85 6.47 -6.60 0.01
C ARG A 85 5.12 -7.30 -0.19
N ARG A 86 5.11 -8.55 -0.66
CA ARG A 86 3.85 -9.26 -0.90
C ARG A 86 3.06 -9.45 0.39
N PHE A 87 3.73 -9.93 1.45
CA PHE A 87 3.09 -10.11 2.75
C PHE A 87 2.73 -8.77 3.38
N SER A 88 3.60 -7.77 3.32
CA SER A 88 3.31 -6.44 3.86
C SER A 88 2.12 -5.77 3.17
N CYS A 89 2.03 -5.85 1.84
CA CYS A 89 0.89 -5.33 1.09
C CYS A 89 -0.40 -6.07 1.45
N LEU A 90 -0.38 -7.41 1.51
CA LEU A 90 -1.57 -8.20 1.88
C LEU A 90 -2.06 -7.86 3.28
N SER A 91 -1.16 -7.75 4.26
CA SER A 91 -1.52 -7.40 5.63
C SER A 91 -2.15 -6.01 5.73
N LEU A 92 -1.59 -4.99 5.05
CA LEU A 92 -2.16 -3.64 5.05
C LEU A 92 -3.49 -3.56 4.28
N MET A 93 -3.63 -4.30 3.18
CA MET A 93 -4.89 -4.38 2.46
C MET A 93 -5.99 -5.00 3.32
N ALA A 94 -5.69 -6.11 4.00
CA ALA A 94 -6.61 -6.77 4.92
C ALA A 94 -6.97 -5.82 6.08
N PHE A 95 -5.99 -5.12 6.64
CA PHE A 95 -6.22 -4.11 7.67
C PHE A 95 -7.15 -2.99 7.20
N CYS A 96 -6.91 -2.41 6.02
CA CYS A 96 -7.78 -1.38 5.43
C CYS A 96 -9.21 -1.89 5.23
N ALA A 97 -9.37 -3.10 4.69
CA ALA A 97 -10.67 -3.70 4.44
C ALA A 97 -11.45 -3.92 5.75
N LEU A 98 -10.81 -4.53 6.75
CA LEU A 98 -11.42 -4.76 8.06
C LEU A 98 -11.76 -3.44 8.75
N SER A 99 -10.84 -2.47 8.73
CA SER A 99 -11.07 -1.17 9.36
C SER A 99 -12.21 -0.39 8.72
N ALA A 100 -12.33 -0.44 7.39
CA ALA A 100 -13.41 0.21 6.66
C ALA A 100 -14.77 -0.44 7.00
N LEU A 101 -14.84 -1.78 6.96
CA LEU A 101 -16.10 -2.51 7.12
C LEU A 101 -16.61 -2.54 8.56
N ILE A 102 -15.70 -2.66 9.54
CA ILE A 102 -16.08 -2.82 10.94
C ILE A 102 -16.22 -1.46 11.63
N PHE A 103 -15.28 -0.55 11.40
CA PHE A 103 -15.14 0.65 12.25
C PHE A 103 -15.52 1.98 11.57
N HIS A 104 -15.76 1.98 10.26
CA HIS A 104 -16.08 3.19 9.50
C HIS A 104 -17.33 3.00 8.64
N SER A 105 -18.31 2.26 9.14
CA SER A 105 -19.55 1.94 8.46
C SER A 105 -20.72 2.89 8.78
N ASP A 106 -20.49 3.94 9.57
CA ASP A 106 -21.47 5.01 9.79
C ASP A 106 -21.37 6.05 8.67
N PHE A 107 -22.36 6.03 7.78
CA PHE A 107 -22.42 6.94 6.63
C PHE A 107 -23.13 8.26 6.93
N ASP A 108 -23.57 8.50 8.17
CA ASP A 108 -24.13 9.77 8.58
C ASP A 108 -23.05 10.71 9.14
N SER A 109 -21.91 10.16 9.56
CA SER A 109 -20.74 10.93 10.02
C SER A 109 -19.74 11.20 8.90
N ALA A 110 -19.55 12.47 8.55
CA ALA A 110 -18.56 12.89 7.55
C ALA A 110 -17.13 12.40 7.87
N VAL A 111 -16.79 12.30 9.15
CA VAL A 111 -15.47 11.80 9.60
C VAL A 111 -15.34 10.31 9.30
N GLN A 112 -16.38 9.52 9.56
CA GLN A 112 -16.36 8.08 9.28
C GLN A 112 -16.38 7.79 7.77
N ILE A 113 -17.18 8.52 6.98
CA ILE A 113 -17.17 8.41 5.52
C ILE A 113 -15.77 8.71 4.96
N THR A 114 -15.11 9.76 5.45
CA THR A 114 -13.76 10.11 5.01
C THR A 114 -12.76 9.00 5.36
N ALA A 115 -12.85 8.43 6.57
CA ALA A 115 -11.98 7.33 6.98
C ALA A 115 -12.25 6.05 6.18
N PHE A 116 -13.51 5.74 5.86
CA PHE A 116 -13.91 4.65 4.98
C PHE A 116 -13.29 4.80 3.60
N LEU A 117 -13.53 5.94 2.95
CA LEU A 117 -13.01 6.24 1.60
C LEU A 117 -11.48 6.23 1.57
N LYS A 118 -10.82 6.77 2.60
CA LYS A 118 -9.36 6.70 2.75
C LYS A 118 -8.88 5.25 2.74
N ASN A 119 -9.50 4.36 3.52
CA ASN A 119 -9.10 2.95 3.58
C ASN A 119 -9.33 2.22 2.25
N ILE A 120 -10.42 2.50 1.53
CA ILE A 120 -10.67 1.93 0.19
C ILE A 120 -9.63 2.44 -0.84
N ALA A 121 -9.34 3.74 -0.82
CA ALA A 121 -8.34 4.34 -1.71
C ALA A 121 -6.91 3.82 -1.42
N LEU A 122 -6.55 3.65 -0.14
CA LEU A 122 -5.27 3.04 0.24
C LEU A 122 -5.20 1.59 -0.22
N MET A 123 -6.27 0.81 -0.02
CA MET A 123 -6.31 -0.60 -0.44
C MET A 123 -6.08 -0.74 -1.94
N SER A 124 -6.73 0.08 -2.78
CA SER A 124 -6.54 0.04 -4.23
C SER A 124 -5.12 0.43 -4.64
N GLY A 125 -4.54 1.45 -4.01
CA GLY A 125 -3.16 1.86 -4.24
C GLY A 125 -2.15 0.78 -3.83
N ILE A 126 -2.33 0.16 -2.66
CA ILE A 126 -1.45 -0.91 -2.17
C ILE A 126 -1.53 -2.13 -3.08
N TYR A 127 -2.74 -2.48 -3.56
CA TYR A 127 -2.93 -3.55 -4.54
C TYR A 127 -2.16 -3.25 -5.82
N PHE A 128 -2.29 -2.03 -6.37
CA PHE A 128 -1.54 -1.61 -7.54
C PHE A 128 -0.02 -1.78 -7.33
N LEU A 129 0.52 -1.32 -6.20
CA LEU A 129 1.93 -1.49 -5.86
C LEU A 129 2.36 -2.95 -5.76
N MET A 130 1.50 -3.84 -5.23
CA MET A 130 1.76 -5.27 -5.16
C MET A 130 1.89 -5.92 -6.54
N THR A 131 1.12 -5.44 -7.54
CA THR A 131 1.17 -5.96 -8.92
C THR A 131 2.39 -5.46 -9.70
N LYS A 132 3.02 -4.36 -9.29
CA LYS A 132 4.24 -3.85 -9.93
C LYS A 132 5.42 -4.78 -9.64
N LYS A 133 6.06 -5.28 -10.71
CA LYS A 133 7.39 -5.89 -10.60
C LYS A 133 8.39 -4.78 -10.21
N GLN A 134 9.04 -4.92 -9.06
CA GLN A 134 10.21 -4.09 -8.78
C GLN A 134 11.36 -4.54 -9.66
N LYS A 135 12.09 -3.58 -10.22
CA LYS A 135 13.46 -3.85 -10.67
C LYS A 135 14.33 -4.06 -9.42
N PRO A 136 15.22 -5.06 -9.42
CA PRO A 136 16.22 -5.21 -8.37
C PRO A 136 17.03 -3.91 -8.25
N GLN A 137 17.17 -3.36 -7.04
CA GLN A 137 17.84 -2.07 -6.84
C GLN A 137 19.36 -2.14 -7.11
N ASP A 138 19.92 -3.34 -7.08
CA ASP A 138 21.27 -3.72 -7.48
C ASP A 138 21.50 -3.73 -9.01
N ALA A 139 20.44 -3.85 -9.82
CA ALA A 139 20.57 -3.86 -11.28
C ALA A 139 20.97 -2.49 -11.88
N GLU A 140 20.80 -1.40 -11.12
CA GLU A 140 21.17 -0.05 -11.55
C GLU A 140 22.65 0.28 -11.23
N TRP A 141 23.28 -0.47 -10.33
CA TRP A 141 24.67 -0.25 -9.92
C TRP A 141 25.71 -0.84 -10.89
N ASP A 142 25.31 -1.72 -11.81
CA ASP A 142 26.23 -2.35 -12.78
C ASP A 142 26.46 -1.49 -14.03
N HIS A 143 25.45 -0.75 -14.49
CA HIS A 143 25.57 0.08 -15.70
C HIS A 143 26.52 1.28 -15.55
N ASN A 144 26.74 1.79 -14.33
CA ASN A 144 27.66 2.91 -14.06
C ASN A 144 29.10 2.47 -13.76
N ARG A 145 29.38 1.15 -13.72
CA ARG A 145 30.72 0.64 -13.42
C ARG A 145 31.53 0.33 -14.68
N THR A 146 30.85 -0.01 -15.78
CA THR A 146 31.49 -0.31 -17.07
C THR A 146 31.84 0.93 -17.88
N GLU A 147 31.27 2.10 -17.60
CA GLU A 147 31.64 3.37 -18.26
C GLU A 147 32.81 4.10 -17.57
N LYS A 148 33.28 3.61 -16.41
CA LYS A 148 34.36 4.23 -15.63
C LYS A 148 35.68 3.47 -15.66
N LEU A 149 35.81 2.46 -16.52
CA LEU A 149 37.01 1.64 -16.65
C LEU A 149 37.69 1.80 -18.03
N ASP A 150 37.29 2.82 -18.80
CA ASP A 150 37.71 3.09 -20.18
C ASP A 150 38.45 4.44 -20.27
#